data_AF-S3B993-F1
#
_entry.id   AF-S3B993-F1
#
_cell.length_a   1.000
_cell.length_b   1.000
_cell.length_c   1.000
_cell.angle_alpha   90.00
_cell.angle_beta   90.00
_cell.angle_gamma   90.00
#
_symmetry.space_group_name_H-M   'P 1'
#
loop_
_entity.id
_entity.type
_entity.pdbx_description
1 polymer ?
#
loop_
_entity_poly.entity_id
_entity_poly.type
_entity_poly.pdbx_seq_one_letter_code
_entity_poly.pdbx_strand_id
1 'polypeptide(L)'
;MFNHADRFPTGSPLPQGHLTPAPWGLRRLAPYPAVDAPQYARVELDAGTQTARYLDAAGAVVMAPGHGTSSGTNPPTGTTGQGDRNSDAPDSDTGNDTDQ
;
A
#
# COMPACT_ATOMS: atom_id res chain seq x y z
N MET A 1 -18.11 0.11 23.33
CA MET A 1 -19.05 -0.81 22.66
C MET A 1 -19.40 -0.20 21.31
N PHE A 2 -19.24 -0.94 20.22
CA PHE A 2 -19.59 -0.46 18.88
C PHE A 2 -21.08 -0.71 18.61
N ASN A 3 -21.86 0.36 18.43
CA ASN A 3 -23.34 0.34 18.35
C ASN A 3 -23.94 -0.33 17.10
N HIS A 4 -23.14 -0.92 16.21
CA HIS A 4 -23.58 -1.44 14.90
C HIS A 4 -22.93 -2.76 14.50
N ALA A 5 -22.34 -3.50 15.44
CA ALA A 5 -21.67 -4.78 15.14
C ALA A 5 -22.65 -5.87 14.63
N ASP A 6 -23.94 -5.70 14.86
CA ASP A 6 -25.04 -6.55 14.40
C ASP A 6 -25.34 -6.45 12.90
N ARG A 7 -24.82 -5.41 12.22
CA ARG A 7 -25.05 -5.19 10.78
C ARG A 7 -24.05 -5.87 9.87
N PHE A 8 -23.03 -6.53 10.44
CA PHE A 8 -22.12 -7.32 9.63
C PHE A 8 -22.83 -8.60 9.19
N PRO A 9 -22.95 -8.86 7.88
CA PRO A 9 -23.54 -10.10 7.40
C PRO A 9 -22.66 -11.28 7.87
N THR A 10 -23.13 -12.03 8.85
CA THR A 10 -22.46 -13.23 9.40
C THR A 10 -22.90 -14.52 8.71
N GLY A 11 -23.85 -14.44 7.77
CA GLY A 11 -24.35 -15.57 6.99
C GLY A 11 -23.49 -15.87 5.77
N SER A 12 -23.53 -17.13 5.33
CA SER A 12 -23.02 -17.48 4.00
C SER A 12 -23.85 -16.72 2.95
N PRO A 13 -23.22 -15.93 2.05
CA PRO A 13 -23.95 -15.20 1.03
C PRO A 13 -24.74 -16.19 0.18
N LEU A 14 -26.06 -15.98 0.07
CA LEU A 14 -26.87 -16.74 -0.88
C LEU A 14 -26.41 -16.36 -2.29
N PRO A 15 -26.18 -17.33 -3.19
CA PRO A 15 -25.82 -17.02 -4.56
C PRO A 15 -26.99 -16.30 -5.23
N GLN A 16 -26.90 -14.97 -5.36
CA GLN A 16 -27.94 -14.10 -5.91
C GLN A 16 -28.12 -14.28 -7.44
N GLY A 17 -27.45 -15.25 -8.06
CA GLY A 17 -27.48 -15.50 -9.50
C GLY A 17 -26.78 -14.43 -10.36
N HIS A 18 -26.25 -13.37 -9.75
CA HIS A 18 -25.54 -12.31 -10.46
C HIS A 18 -24.07 -12.66 -10.65
N LEU A 19 -23.59 -12.57 -11.88
CA LEU A 19 -22.16 -12.61 -12.18
C LEU A 19 -21.54 -11.31 -11.70
N THR A 20 -20.83 -11.34 -10.58
CA THR A 20 -19.98 -10.22 -10.17
C THR A 20 -18.74 -10.22 -11.06
N PRO A 21 -18.52 -9.20 -11.91
CA PRO A 21 -17.29 -9.12 -12.69
C PRO A 21 -16.11 -9.02 -11.74
N ALA A 22 -15.00 -9.68 -12.09
CA ALA A 22 -13.77 -9.54 -11.32
C ALA A 22 -13.41 -8.06 -11.18
N PRO A 23 -13.10 -7.56 -9.96
CA PRO A 23 -12.68 -6.19 -9.77
C PRO A 23 -11.56 -5.82 -10.74
N TRP A 24 -11.71 -4.71 -11.46
CA TRP A 24 -10.77 -4.30 -12.50
C TRP A 24 -9.34 -4.11 -11.97
N GLY A 25 -9.20 -3.75 -10.69
CA GLY A 25 -7.91 -3.59 -10.01
C GLY A 25 -7.12 -4.89 -9.85
N LEU A 26 -7.78 -6.06 -9.78
CA LEU A 26 -7.08 -7.35 -9.68
C LEU A 26 -6.20 -7.64 -10.90
N ARG A 27 -6.59 -7.14 -12.08
CA ARG A 27 -5.80 -7.27 -13.31
C ARG A 27 -4.55 -6.40 -13.32
N ARG A 28 -4.39 -5.51 -12.34
CA ARG A 28 -3.25 -4.60 -12.21
C ARG A 28 -2.33 -4.96 -11.05
N LEU A 29 -2.67 -5.98 -10.26
CA LEU A 29 -1.76 -6.48 -9.24
C LEU A 29 -0.55 -7.12 -9.92
N ALA A 30 0.62 -6.58 -9.62
CA ALA A 30 1.90 -7.21 -9.92
C ALA A 30 2.52 -7.70 -8.60
N PRO A 31 3.37 -8.74 -8.63
CA PRO A 31 4.21 -9.06 -7.49
C PRO A 31 4.99 -7.83 -7.05
N TYR A 32 5.13 -7.64 -5.74
CA TYR A 32 6.02 -6.63 -5.22
C TYR A 32 7.44 -6.90 -5.76
N PRO A 33 8.18 -5.87 -6.21
CA PRO A 33 9.54 -6.06 -6.70
C PRO A 33 10.40 -6.82 -5.68
N ALA A 34 11.25 -7.71 -6.17
CA ALA A 34 12.23 -8.35 -5.30
C ALA A 34 13.14 -7.26 -4.73
N VAL A 35 13.22 -7.18 -3.40
CA VAL A 35 14.18 -6.36 -2.69
C VAL A 35 15.36 -7.22 -2.28
N ASP A 36 16.56 -6.72 -2.51
CA ASP A 36 17.78 -7.39 -2.04
C ASP A 36 17.75 -7.52 -0.52
N ALA A 37 18.32 -8.62 -0.02
CA ALA A 37 18.42 -8.83 1.41
C ALA A 37 19.22 -7.67 2.05
N PRO A 38 18.77 -7.15 3.20
CA PRO A 38 19.50 -6.10 3.89
C PRO A 38 20.92 -6.57 4.26
N GLN A 39 21.89 -5.66 4.18
CA GLN A 39 23.29 -5.96 4.51
C GLN A 39 23.55 -6.17 6.01
N TYR A 40 22.53 -6.00 6.86
CA TYR A 40 22.61 -6.20 8.32
C TYR A 40 21.91 -7.50 8.73
N ALA A 41 22.41 -8.15 9.77
CA ALA A 41 21.84 -9.36 10.37
C ALA A 41 20.92 -9.05 11.56
N ARG A 42 21.20 -7.99 12.32
CA ARG A 42 20.35 -7.53 13.43
C ARG A 42 20.45 -6.03 13.65
N VAL A 43 19.44 -5.48 14.33
CA VAL A 43 19.38 -4.07 14.71
C VAL A 43 19.19 -3.98 16.21
N GLU A 44 19.98 -3.13 16.86
CA GLU A 44 19.92 -2.88 18.30
C GLU A 44 19.70 -1.39 18.59
N LEU A 45 19.13 -1.07 19.74
CA LEU A 45 19.00 0.31 20.20
C LEU A 45 20.26 0.72 20.96
N ASP A 46 20.92 1.79 20.52
CA ASP A 46 21.98 2.41 21.31
C ASP A 46 21.37 3.18 22.49
N ALA A 47 21.72 2.79 23.71
CA ALA A 47 21.14 3.40 24.91
C ALA A 47 21.58 4.86 25.11
N GLY A 48 22.75 5.26 24.60
CA GLY A 48 23.29 6.61 24.79
C GLY A 48 22.70 7.62 23.82
N THR A 49 22.59 7.25 22.54
CA THR A 49 22.07 8.13 21.50
C THR A 49 20.58 7.94 21.24
N GLN A 50 19.99 6.84 21.72
CA GLN A 50 18.63 6.43 21.39
C GLN A 50 18.42 6.25 19.88
N THR A 51 19.45 5.76 19.18
CA THR A 51 19.40 5.49 17.74
C THR A 51 19.65 4.02 17.43
N ALA A 52 19.20 3.57 16.25
CA ALA A 52 19.44 2.21 15.77
C ALA A 52 20.93 1.98 15.44
N ARG A 53 21.43 0.79 15.77
CA ARG A 53 22.73 0.25 15.37
C ARG A 53 22.51 -1.00 14.54
N TYR A 54 22.95 -0.95 13.28
CA TYR A 54 22.87 -2.07 12.35
C TYR A 54 24.15 -2.90 12.45
N LEU A 55 24.00 -4.21 12.65
CA LEU A 55 25.12 -5.12 12.86
C LEU A 55 25.10 -6.20 11.78
N ASP A 56 26.26 -6.49 11.19
CA ASP A 56 26.43 -7.65 10.32
C ASP A 56 26.42 -8.97 11.12
N ALA A 57 26.58 -10.09 10.42
CA ALA A 57 26.61 -11.41 11.03
C ALA A 57 27.82 -11.63 11.97
N ALA A 58 28.90 -10.85 11.81
CA ALA A 58 30.06 -10.85 12.69
C ALA A 58 29.91 -9.89 13.88
N GLY A 59 28.84 -9.11 13.94
CA GLY A 59 28.60 -8.10 14.96
C GLY A 59 29.31 -6.77 14.72
N ALA A 60 29.87 -6.54 13.52
CA ALA A 60 30.44 -5.26 13.15
C ALA A 60 29.33 -4.27 12.79
N VAL A 61 29.51 -2.99 13.17
CA VAL A 61 28.57 -1.94 12.81
C VAL A 61 28.65 -1.69 11.30
N VAL A 62 27.51 -1.81 10.64
CA VAL A 62 27.35 -1.46 9.22
C VAL A 62 26.51 -0.20 9.09
N MET A 63 26.65 0.47 7.95
CA MET A 63 25.80 1.60 7.63
C MET A 63 24.34 1.16 7.58
N ALA A 64 23.46 2.01 8.11
CA ALA A 64 22.03 1.88 7.84
C ALA A 64 21.82 1.83 6.31
N PRO A 65 20.88 1.02 5.82
CA PRO A 65 20.47 1.13 4.43
C PRO A 65 20.13 2.60 4.14
N GLY A 66 20.55 3.10 2.97
CA GLY A 66 20.07 4.39 2.51
C GLY A 66 18.54 4.34 2.50
N HIS A 67 17.89 5.29 3.19
CA HIS A 67 16.45 5.42 3.06
C HIS A 67 16.17 5.82 1.61
N GLY A 68 15.39 5.00 0.90
CA GLY A 68 14.88 5.41 -0.41
C GLY A 68 14.11 6.71 -0.22
N THR A 69 14.47 7.77 -0.95
CA THR A 69 13.57 8.92 -1.05
C THR A 69 12.33 8.41 -1.77
N SER A 70 11.17 8.39 -1.09
CA SER A 70 9.94 7.92 -1.70
C SER A 70 9.77 8.58 -3.06
N SER A 71 9.61 7.76 -4.10
CA SER A 71 9.36 8.28 -5.44
C SER A 71 7.86 8.37 -5.60
N GLY A 72 7.27 9.37 -4.94
CA GLY A 72 5.84 9.66 -5.08
C GLY A 72 5.52 9.94 -6.54
N THR A 73 4.87 9.00 -7.20
CA THR A 73 4.24 9.25 -8.50
C THR A 73 2.84 9.76 -8.24
N ASN A 74 2.46 10.84 -8.92
CA ASN A 74 1.13 11.44 -8.83
C ASN A 74 0.39 11.24 -10.18
N PRO A 75 0.06 9.99 -10.56
CA PRO A 75 -0.62 9.75 -11.83
C PRO A 75 -2.02 10.39 -11.79
N PRO A 76 -2.43 11.10 -12.85
CA PRO A 76 -3.78 11.65 -12.95
C PRO A 76 -4.79 10.50 -12.99
N THR A 77 -5.72 10.46 -12.04
CA THR A 77 -6.84 9.53 -12.04
C THR A 77 -8.09 10.31 -12.45
N GLY A 78 -8.42 10.28 -13.74
CA GLY A 78 -9.67 10.85 -14.24
C GLY A 78 -10.80 9.83 -14.17
N THR A 79 -11.97 10.22 -13.66
CA THR A 79 -13.21 9.48 -13.94
C THR A 79 -13.71 9.90 -15.32
N THR A 80 -13.93 8.96 -16.24
CA THR A 80 -14.62 9.29 -17.49
C THR A 80 -16.06 9.66 -17.11
N GLY A 81 -16.50 10.87 -17.46
CA GLY A 81 -17.87 11.34 -17.28
C GLY A 81 -18.88 10.40 -17.93
N GLN A 82 -19.33 9.39 -17.17
CA GLN A 82 -20.41 8.48 -17.53
C GLN A 82 -21.55 8.71 -16.54
N GLY A 83 -22.10 9.91 -16.63
CA GLY A 83 -23.28 10.35 -15.88
C GLY A 83 -24.05 11.37 -16.71
N ASP A 84 -24.67 10.93 -17.81
CA ASP A 84 -25.82 11.54 -18.52
C ASP A 84 -25.87 13.09 -18.66
N ARG A 85 -24.74 13.79 -18.62
CA ARG A 85 -24.68 15.26 -18.70
C ARG A 85 -23.48 15.66 -19.53
N ASN A 86 -23.78 16.05 -20.76
CA ASN A 86 -22.86 16.45 -21.83
C ASN A 86 -22.08 17.76 -21.55
N SER A 87 -21.90 18.14 -20.28
CA SER A 87 -21.34 19.44 -19.88
C SER A 87 -20.38 19.37 -18.68
N ASP A 88 -20.26 18.22 -18.03
CA ASP A 88 -19.39 18.09 -16.86
C ASP A 88 -17.97 17.78 -17.34
N ALA A 89 -17.05 18.75 -17.16
CA ALA A 89 -15.63 18.51 -17.38
C ALA A 89 -15.19 17.31 -16.52
N PRO A 90 -14.32 16.42 -17.04
CA PRO A 90 -13.84 15.29 -16.25
C PRO A 90 -13.18 15.81 -14.98
N ASP A 91 -13.67 15.36 -13.83
CA ASP A 91 -13.00 15.62 -12.56
C ASP A 91 -11.66 14.91 -12.56
N SER A 92 -10.61 15.67 -12.24
CA SER A 92 -9.24 15.19 -12.26
C SER A 92 -8.75 15.09 -10.82
N ASP A 93 -8.87 13.90 -10.25
CA ASP A 93 -8.22 13.59 -8.99
C ASP A 93 -6.74 13.24 -9.22
N THR A 94 -5.94 13.47 -8.18
CA THR A 94 -4.56 12.96 -8.12
C THR A 94 -4.53 11.84 -7.09
N GLY A 95 -4.10 10.65 -7.51
CA GLY A 95 -3.80 9.55 -6.60
C GLY A 95 -2.36 9.68 -6.13
N ASN A 96 -2.12 9.63 -4.81
CA ASN A 96 -0.78 9.56 -4.25
C ASN A 96 -0.44 8.10 -3.97
N ASP A 97 0.44 7.55 -4.80
CA ASP A 97 1.04 6.24 -4.55
C ASP A 97 2.38 6.45 -3.86
N THR A 98 2.44 6.11 -2.57
CA THR A 98 3.67 6.13 -1.78
C THR A 98 4.12 4.68 -1.57
N ASP A 99 5.28 4.33 -2.10
CA ASP A 99 5.99 3.11 -1.77
C ASP A 99 6.82 3.33 -0.49
N GLN A 100 6.25 3.00 0.66
CA GLN A 100 7.01 2.76 1.89
C GLN A 100 7.18 1.26 2.09
#